data_AF-A0A9P8NT95-F1
#
_entry.id   AF-A0A9P8NT95-F1
#
_cell.length_a   1.000
_cell.length_b   1.000
_cell.length_c   1.000
_cell.angle_alpha   90.00
_cell.angle_beta   90.00
_cell.angle_gamma   90.00
#
_symmetry.space_group_name_H-M   'P 1'
#
loop_
_entity.id
_entity.type
_entity.pdbx_description
1 polymer ?
#
loop_
_entity_poly.entity_id
_entity_poly.type
_entity_poly.pdbx_seq_one_letter_code
_entity_poly.pdbx_strand_id
1 'polypeptide(L)'
;MPIGTQIKEGELAYEKDDLATALLKANSALQENPNSFKALLLRSRIYLRSKKHDLAFEDANKLVQIAQNSGKREELALSYKQKAIVLYRRKRFQEAMENICKAHNLNDKDAESLMFKSMIEKKLQAGEKISSESPASSEEQPLLAQQISKQKPKVDWYDSKDMVNVSIYVKNIPPTTLKVDFQDTSVNVSFKTSQNTDFNYCLDPLYGSIVPSKSSFKVFGTKLELYLVKETEETWKSLEKVESDTIAPQETSLSTLGYPSSSTKRINWSEFKVDDGEEDSSQDPDAFFKKLYEGADEDTKRAMMKSYLESNGTSLSTDWKEVSQKKVEIAPPDGVDLKKW
;
A
#
# COMPACT_ATOMS: atom_id res chain seq x y z
N MET A 1 45.60 -1.45 12.75
CA MET A 1 45.15 -0.06 13.02
C MET A 1 43.78 -0.13 13.67
N PRO A 2 43.35 0.84 14.49
CA PRO A 2 42.00 0.84 15.05
C PRO A 2 40.94 0.81 13.95
N ILE A 3 39.89 0.00 14.14
CA ILE A 3 38.80 -0.18 13.17
C ILE A 3 38.14 1.15 12.76
N GLY A 4 37.97 2.07 13.73
CA GLY A 4 37.42 3.40 13.46
C GLY A 4 38.30 4.28 12.55
N THR A 5 39.62 4.08 12.58
CA THR A 5 40.56 4.76 11.68
C THR A 5 40.48 4.17 10.27
N GLN A 6 40.44 2.84 10.15
CA GLN A 6 40.30 2.15 8.86
C GLN A 6 39.00 2.57 8.14
N ILE A 7 37.88 2.66 8.86
CA ILE A 7 36.60 3.11 8.28
C ILE A 7 36.70 4.54 7.76
N LYS A 8 37.22 5.48 8.56
CA LYS A 8 37.39 6.89 8.16
C LYS A 8 38.31 7.06 6.96
N GLU A 9 39.44 6.34 6.93
CA GLU A 9 40.34 6.33 5.77
C GLU A 9 39.67 5.75 4.52
N GLY A 10 38.82 4.73 4.69
CA GLY A 10 38.05 4.14 3.59
C GLY A 10 36.93 5.04 3.07
N GLU A 11 36.24 5.77 3.95
CA GLU A 11 35.24 6.80 3.59
C GLU A 11 35.91 7.93 2.79
N LEU A 12 37.04 8.46 3.28
CA LEU A 12 37.81 9.51 2.60
C LEU A 12 38.40 9.06 1.26
N ALA A 13 38.81 7.78 1.13
CA ALA A 13 39.21 7.21 -0.15
C ALA A 13 38.03 7.07 -1.12
N TYR A 14 36.85 6.68 -0.63
CA TYR A 14 35.63 6.56 -1.45
C TYR A 14 35.13 7.93 -1.96
N GLU A 15 35.25 8.98 -1.15
CA GLU A 15 34.96 10.37 -1.57
C GLU A 15 35.90 10.84 -2.70
N LYS A 16 37.18 10.42 -2.65
CA LYS A 16 38.19 10.69 -3.69
C LYS A 16 38.09 9.77 -4.92
N ASP A 17 37.07 8.93 -5.01
CA ASP A 17 36.89 7.88 -6.04
C ASP A 17 38.01 6.82 -6.10
N ASP A 18 38.86 6.73 -5.08
CA ASP A 18 39.82 5.63 -4.92
C ASP A 18 39.10 4.41 -4.32
N LEU A 19 38.32 3.75 -5.18
CA LEU A 19 37.54 2.57 -4.81
C LEU A 19 38.42 1.39 -4.39
N ALA A 20 39.67 1.33 -4.86
CA ALA A 20 40.60 0.25 -4.54
C ALA A 20 41.10 0.37 -3.09
N THR A 21 41.60 1.54 -2.70
CA THR A 21 41.98 1.81 -1.31
C THR A 21 40.77 1.76 -0.39
N ALA A 22 39.63 2.33 -0.80
CA ALA A 22 38.40 2.28 -0.01
C ALA A 22 37.95 0.84 0.28
N LEU A 23 37.98 -0.05 -0.72
CA LEU A 23 37.62 -1.45 -0.57
C LEU A 23 38.61 -2.21 0.33
N LEU A 24 39.91 -1.94 0.18
CA LEU A 24 40.95 -2.53 1.04
C LEU A 24 40.70 -2.15 2.51
N LYS A 25 40.51 -0.86 2.80
CA LYS A 25 40.28 -0.35 4.17
C LYS A 25 38.97 -0.90 4.76
N ALA A 26 37.90 -0.96 3.98
CA ALA A 26 36.63 -1.55 4.39
C ALA A 26 36.75 -3.05 4.69
N ASN A 27 37.49 -3.81 3.87
CA ASN A 27 37.74 -5.23 4.12
C ASN A 27 38.62 -5.46 5.36
N SER A 28 39.67 -4.66 5.58
CA SER A 28 40.46 -4.74 6.82
C SER A 28 39.61 -4.46 8.07
N ALA A 29 38.73 -3.46 8.02
CA ALA A 29 37.80 -3.20 9.12
C ALA A 29 36.84 -4.37 9.40
N LEU A 30 36.45 -5.12 8.36
CA LEU A 30 35.59 -6.31 8.47
C LEU A 30 36.35 -7.59 8.86
N GLN A 31 37.67 -7.62 8.74
CA GLN A 31 38.50 -8.67 9.33
C GLN A 31 38.58 -8.51 10.86
N GLU A 32 38.70 -7.28 11.35
CA GLU A 32 38.71 -6.96 12.79
C GLU A 32 37.31 -7.13 13.43
N ASN A 33 36.24 -6.73 12.74
CA ASN A 33 34.86 -6.99 13.17
C ASN A 33 33.93 -7.27 11.97
N PRO A 34 33.60 -8.56 11.70
CA PRO A 34 32.73 -8.96 10.59
C PRO A 34 31.33 -8.34 10.59
N ASN A 35 30.83 -7.93 11.76
CA ASN A 35 29.50 -7.35 11.95
C ASN A 35 29.55 -5.81 12.13
N SER A 36 30.65 -5.17 11.73
CA SER A 36 30.78 -3.71 11.77
C SER A 36 29.83 -3.03 10.77
N PHE A 37 28.71 -2.51 11.27
CA PHE A 37 27.68 -1.84 10.49
C PHE A 37 28.23 -0.78 9.51
N LYS A 38 29.07 0.13 10.00
CA LYS A 38 29.66 1.20 9.17
C LYS A 38 30.57 0.64 8.07
N ALA A 39 31.36 -0.39 8.36
CA ALA A 39 32.24 -0.99 7.36
C ALA A 39 31.47 -1.76 6.28
N LEU A 40 30.39 -2.47 6.65
CA LEU A 40 29.46 -3.10 5.69
C LEU A 40 28.75 -2.07 4.81
N LEU A 41 28.30 -0.95 5.39
CA LEU A 41 27.65 0.14 4.65
C LEU A 41 28.60 0.78 3.64
N LEU A 42 29.82 1.10 4.07
CA LEU A 42 30.88 1.58 3.19
C LEU A 42 31.15 0.59 2.05
N ARG A 43 31.31 -0.71 2.36
CA ARG A 43 31.59 -1.74 1.34
C ARG A 43 30.45 -1.93 0.34
N SER A 44 29.20 -1.91 0.81
CA SER A 44 28.01 -1.95 -0.07
C SER A 44 27.98 -0.77 -1.05
N ARG A 45 28.31 0.45 -0.59
CA ARG A 45 28.43 1.65 -1.43
C ARG A 45 29.55 1.54 -2.46
N ILE A 46 30.73 1.05 -2.05
CA ILE A 46 31.85 0.80 -2.96
C ILE A 46 31.46 -0.22 -4.05
N TYR A 47 30.83 -1.34 -3.67
CA TYR A 47 30.38 -2.35 -4.62
C TYR A 47 29.32 -1.83 -5.61
N LEU A 48 28.40 -0.95 -5.18
CA LEU A 48 27.47 -0.28 -6.09
C LEU A 48 28.21 0.58 -7.12
N ARG A 49 29.19 1.39 -6.69
CA ARG A 49 29.99 2.23 -7.59
C ARG A 49 30.87 1.40 -8.53
N SER A 50 31.36 0.25 -8.06
CA SER A 50 32.05 -0.79 -8.86
C SER A 50 31.13 -1.67 -9.72
N LYS A 51 29.81 -1.42 -9.78
CA LYS A 51 28.80 -2.23 -10.50
C LYS A 51 28.69 -3.71 -10.05
N LYS A 52 29.25 -4.07 -8.89
CA LYS A 52 29.20 -5.42 -8.28
C LYS A 52 27.91 -5.60 -7.47
N HIS A 53 26.76 -5.56 -8.16
CA HIS A 53 25.46 -5.41 -7.52
C HIS A 53 25.07 -6.57 -6.60
N ASP A 54 25.53 -7.80 -6.86
CA ASP A 54 25.18 -8.97 -6.04
C ASP A 54 25.94 -8.96 -4.70
N LEU A 55 27.24 -8.66 -4.71
CA LEU A 55 28.02 -8.45 -3.48
C LEU A 55 27.49 -7.25 -2.65
N ALA A 56 27.08 -6.18 -3.33
CA ALA A 56 26.42 -5.05 -2.66
C ALA A 56 25.10 -5.46 -1.97
N PHE A 57 24.39 -6.44 -2.52
CA PHE A 57 23.10 -6.94 -2.02
C PHE A 57 23.29 -7.86 -0.82
N GLU A 58 24.32 -8.70 -0.82
CA GLU A 58 24.73 -9.48 0.36
C GLU A 58 25.04 -8.59 1.55
N ASP A 59 25.89 -7.56 1.37
CA ASP A 59 26.20 -6.60 2.43
C ASP A 59 24.95 -5.83 2.87
N ALA A 60 24.07 -5.43 1.95
CA ALA A 60 22.81 -4.75 2.29
C ALA A 60 21.82 -5.63 3.08
N ASN A 61 21.79 -6.95 2.85
CA ASN A 61 21.00 -7.87 3.68
C ASN A 61 21.60 -8.04 5.08
N LYS A 62 22.93 -8.11 5.20
CA LYS A 62 23.63 -8.16 6.50
C LYS A 62 23.40 -6.90 7.33
N LEU A 63 23.38 -5.72 6.70
CA LEU A 63 23.03 -4.46 7.37
C LEU A 63 21.64 -4.51 8.01
N VAL A 64 20.62 -4.98 7.27
CA VAL A 64 19.25 -5.15 7.80
C VAL A 64 19.24 -6.11 9.00
N GLN A 65 19.90 -7.27 8.90
CA GLN A 65 19.99 -8.24 10.00
C GLN A 65 20.66 -7.65 11.25
N ILE A 66 21.78 -6.93 11.07
CA ILE A 66 22.50 -6.30 12.18
C ILE A 66 21.67 -5.19 12.82
N ALA A 67 20.96 -4.39 12.03
CA ALA A 67 20.11 -3.31 12.54
C ALA A 67 18.83 -3.81 13.22
N GLN A 68 18.25 -4.92 12.75
CA GLN A 68 17.16 -5.62 13.45
C GLN A 68 17.64 -6.11 14.83
N ASN A 69 18.84 -6.69 14.90
CA ASN A 69 19.44 -7.16 16.15
C ASN A 69 19.91 -6.01 17.07
N SER A 70 20.29 -4.85 16.53
CA SER A 70 20.72 -3.69 17.33
C SER A 70 19.57 -2.86 17.88
N GLY A 71 18.35 -3.04 17.36
CA GLY A 71 17.14 -2.31 17.75
C GLY A 71 17.14 -0.82 17.38
N LYS A 72 18.19 -0.32 16.73
CA LYS A 72 18.34 1.10 16.41
C LYS A 72 17.56 1.46 15.15
N ARG A 73 16.47 2.20 15.33
CA ARG A 73 15.56 2.64 14.24
C ARG A 73 16.31 3.34 13.09
N GLU A 74 17.31 4.17 13.39
CA GLU A 74 18.15 4.88 12.41
C GLU A 74 19.01 3.94 11.55
N GLU A 75 19.72 2.99 12.18
CA GLU A 75 20.52 1.98 11.46
C GLU A 75 19.61 1.11 10.58
N LEU A 76 18.40 0.80 11.05
CA LEU A 76 17.43 0.00 10.32
C LEU A 76 16.87 0.74 9.10
N ALA A 77 16.50 2.02 9.27
CA ALA A 77 16.05 2.86 8.16
C ALA A 77 17.14 3.02 7.08
N LEU A 78 18.38 3.30 7.51
CA LEU A 78 19.53 3.43 6.62
C LEU A 78 19.86 2.12 5.89
N SER A 79 19.67 0.96 6.54
CA SER A 79 19.82 -0.35 5.93
C SER A 79 18.79 -0.60 4.84
N TYR A 80 17.52 -0.27 5.10
CA TYR A 80 16.45 -0.36 4.11
C TYR A 80 16.67 0.60 2.93
N LYS A 81 17.11 1.84 3.18
CA LYS A 81 17.53 2.79 2.12
C LYS A 81 18.64 2.20 1.26
N GLN A 82 19.72 1.71 1.86
CA GLN A 82 20.85 1.11 1.14
C GLN A 82 20.39 -0.11 0.32
N LYS A 83 19.56 -0.99 0.89
CA LYS A 83 19.01 -2.17 0.20
C LYS A 83 18.11 -1.78 -0.98
N ALA A 84 17.29 -0.74 -0.85
CA ALA A 84 16.50 -0.20 -1.96
C ALA A 84 17.38 0.30 -3.12
N ILE A 85 18.48 1.02 -2.81
CA ILE A 85 19.44 1.49 -3.82
C ILE A 85 20.08 0.32 -4.58
N VAL A 86 20.48 -0.76 -3.87
CA VAL A 86 21.02 -1.95 -4.51
C VAL A 86 19.99 -2.66 -5.40
N LEU A 87 18.76 -2.84 -4.90
CA LEU A 87 17.66 -3.49 -5.64
C LEU A 87 17.31 -2.73 -6.93
N TYR A 88 17.30 -1.39 -6.88
CA TYR A 88 17.12 -0.54 -8.07
C TYR A 88 18.21 -0.77 -9.11
N ARG A 89 19.49 -0.87 -8.70
CA ARG A 89 20.61 -1.19 -9.61
C ARG A 89 20.51 -2.61 -10.19
N ARG A 90 19.92 -3.56 -9.46
CA ARG A 90 19.55 -4.91 -9.94
C ARG A 90 18.25 -4.95 -10.77
N LYS A 91 17.65 -3.79 -11.09
CA LYS A 91 16.34 -3.66 -11.79
C LYS A 91 15.14 -4.28 -11.06
N ARG A 92 15.29 -4.64 -9.77
CA ARG A 92 14.21 -5.19 -8.92
C ARG A 92 13.39 -4.05 -8.32
N PHE A 93 12.75 -3.27 -9.20
CA PHE A 93 12.12 -1.98 -8.84
C PHE A 93 10.99 -2.13 -7.80
N GLN A 94 10.23 -3.23 -7.84
CA GLN A 94 9.14 -3.47 -6.89
C GLN A 94 9.65 -3.70 -5.46
N GLU A 95 10.71 -4.49 -5.29
CA GLU A 95 11.34 -4.67 -3.98
C GLU A 95 12.12 -3.42 -3.54
N ALA A 96 12.70 -2.67 -4.47
CA ALA A 96 13.27 -1.36 -4.16
C ALA A 96 12.21 -0.40 -3.58
N MET A 97 10.99 -0.43 -4.13
CA MET A 97 9.84 0.34 -3.61
C MET A 97 9.45 -0.11 -2.20
N GLU A 98 9.34 -1.42 -1.97
CA GLU A 98 9.03 -1.96 -0.64
C GLU A 98 10.06 -1.54 0.41
N ASN A 99 11.35 -1.63 0.09
CA ASN A 99 12.42 -1.28 1.03
C ASN A 99 12.52 0.24 1.27
N ILE A 100 12.30 1.10 0.27
CA ILE A 100 12.31 2.56 0.51
C ILE A 100 11.08 3.01 1.32
N CYS A 101 9.92 2.36 1.14
CA CYS A 101 8.76 2.59 2.01
C CYS A 101 9.01 2.11 3.45
N LYS A 102 9.68 0.97 3.65
CA LYS A 102 10.11 0.52 5.00
C LYS A 102 11.05 1.53 5.67
N ALA A 103 12.00 2.12 4.94
CA ALA A 103 12.82 3.21 5.46
C ALA A 103 11.97 4.43 5.88
N HIS A 104 11.03 4.85 5.02
CA HIS A 104 10.17 6.01 5.29
C HIS A 104 9.27 5.83 6.52
N ASN A 105 8.70 4.64 6.71
CA ASN A 105 7.90 4.30 7.90
C ASN A 105 8.73 4.36 9.19
N LEU A 106 10.05 4.18 9.10
CA LEU A 106 10.97 4.35 10.23
C LEU A 106 11.33 5.83 10.50
N ASN A 107 10.63 6.77 9.85
CA ASN A 107 10.82 8.22 9.87
C ASN A 107 12.04 8.74 9.09
N ASP A 108 12.57 7.96 8.13
CA ASP A 108 13.50 8.48 7.11
C ASP A 108 12.72 9.29 6.06
N LYS A 109 12.55 10.58 6.35
CA LYS A 109 11.91 11.58 5.48
C LYS A 109 12.94 12.47 4.75
N ASP A 110 14.18 12.00 4.64
CA ASP A 110 15.25 12.69 3.90
C ASP A 110 14.82 13.00 2.45
N ALA A 111 15.17 14.18 1.97
CA ALA A 111 14.94 14.60 0.59
C ALA A 111 15.58 13.63 -0.42
N GLU A 112 16.75 13.05 -0.10
CA GLU A 112 17.36 12.00 -0.92
C GLU A 112 16.44 10.78 -1.04
N SER A 113 15.88 10.31 0.09
CA SER A 113 14.99 9.15 0.16
C SER A 113 13.69 9.37 -0.60
N LEU A 114 13.10 10.57 -0.51
CA LEU A 114 11.90 10.97 -1.25
C LEU A 114 12.15 11.09 -2.76
N MET A 115 13.25 11.74 -3.18
CA MET A 115 13.65 11.79 -4.59
C MET A 115 13.89 10.39 -5.14
N PHE A 116 14.58 9.53 -4.38
CA PHE A 116 14.87 8.16 -4.78
C PHE A 116 13.60 7.32 -4.94
N LYS A 117 12.63 7.44 -4.02
CA LYS A 117 11.29 6.84 -4.15
C LYS A 117 10.62 7.24 -5.47
N SER A 118 10.57 8.55 -5.78
CA SER A 118 9.98 9.04 -7.04
C SER A 118 10.70 8.51 -8.29
N MET A 119 12.02 8.29 -8.25
CA MET A 119 12.73 7.62 -9.35
C MET A 119 12.28 6.17 -9.54
N ILE A 120 12.05 5.42 -8.46
CA ILE A 120 11.55 4.05 -8.53
C ILE A 120 10.12 4.04 -9.09
N GLU A 121 9.23 4.93 -8.63
CA GLU A 121 7.86 5.07 -9.15
C GLU A 121 7.86 5.31 -10.67
N LYS A 122 8.69 6.25 -11.15
CA LYS A 122 8.84 6.51 -12.60
C LYS A 122 9.35 5.31 -13.37
N LYS A 123 10.24 4.47 -12.80
CA LYS A 123 10.70 3.23 -13.45
C LYS A 123 9.62 2.15 -13.48
N LEU A 124 8.78 2.05 -12.45
CA LEU A 124 7.64 1.13 -12.44
C LEU A 124 6.60 1.52 -13.50
N GLN A 125 6.19 2.80 -13.55
CA GLN A 125 5.25 3.31 -14.55
C GLN A 125 5.79 3.22 -15.99
N ALA A 126 7.09 3.48 -16.21
CA ALA A 126 7.70 3.32 -17.53
C ALA A 126 7.73 1.84 -17.96
N GLY A 127 7.96 0.91 -17.03
CA GLY A 127 7.89 -0.52 -17.30
C GLY A 127 6.48 -1.02 -17.65
N GLU A 128 5.43 -0.30 -17.24
CA GLU A 128 4.04 -0.60 -17.61
C GLU A 128 3.67 -0.03 -18.98
N LYS A 129 4.11 1.18 -19.32
CA LYS A 129 3.85 1.80 -20.64
C LYS A 129 4.51 1.09 -21.82
N ILE A 130 5.66 0.43 -21.61
CA ILE A 130 6.34 -0.33 -22.67
C ILE A 130 5.57 -1.63 -23.02
N SER A 131 4.61 -2.05 -22.18
CA SER A 131 3.81 -3.27 -22.39
C SER A 131 2.55 -3.06 -23.23
N SER A 132 2.19 -1.83 -23.61
CA SER A 132 0.89 -1.52 -24.24
C SER A 132 0.92 -1.22 -25.74
N GLU A 133 2.09 -1.15 -26.38
CA GLU A 133 2.23 -0.90 -27.82
C GLU A 133 3.30 -1.81 -28.44
N SER A 134 2.89 -2.74 -29.31
CA SER A 134 3.81 -3.52 -30.15
C SER A 134 3.09 -4.14 -31.36
N PRO A 135 3.55 -3.88 -32.60
CA PRO A 135 3.21 -4.68 -33.79
C PRO A 135 4.19 -5.88 -33.96
N ALA A 136 3.81 -6.85 -34.78
CA ALA A 136 4.23 -8.26 -34.67
C ALA A 136 5.37 -8.76 -35.60
N SER A 137 5.77 -10.03 -35.37
CA SER A 137 6.85 -10.83 -36.01
C SER A 137 8.29 -10.36 -35.68
N SER A 138 9.23 -11.18 -35.18
CA SER A 138 9.30 -12.64 -34.91
C SER A 138 10.47 -12.94 -33.92
N GLU A 139 10.89 -14.14 -33.50
CA GLU A 139 10.62 -15.55 -33.88
C GLU A 139 10.76 -16.52 -32.65
N GLU A 140 11.29 -17.74 -32.85
CA GLU A 140 11.67 -18.83 -31.91
C GLU A 140 12.80 -18.48 -30.91
N GLN A 141 12.96 -19.02 -29.68
CA GLN A 141 12.34 -20.07 -28.83
C GLN A 141 12.87 -19.85 -27.36
N PRO A 142 12.37 -20.51 -26.29
CA PRO A 142 10.99 -20.71 -25.86
C PRO A 142 10.74 -20.09 -24.45
N LEU A 143 9.82 -19.14 -24.34
CA LEU A 143 9.34 -18.62 -23.04
C LEU A 143 7.94 -19.16 -22.73
N LEU A 144 7.83 -20.02 -21.70
CA LEU A 144 6.54 -20.32 -21.06
C LEU A 144 6.54 -19.91 -19.58
N ALA A 145 7.01 -18.69 -19.34
CA ALA A 145 6.94 -18.03 -18.04
C ALA A 145 6.60 -16.55 -18.23
N GLN A 146 5.30 -16.22 -18.19
CA GLN A 146 4.73 -15.01 -17.57
C GLN A 146 3.26 -14.80 -17.96
N GLN A 147 2.35 -15.36 -17.17
CA GLN A 147 1.07 -14.72 -16.89
C GLN A 147 0.52 -15.24 -15.57
N ILE A 148 0.46 -14.37 -14.55
CA ILE A 148 -0.64 -14.16 -13.58
C ILE A 148 -0.22 -13.09 -12.53
N SER A 149 -0.92 -11.95 -12.59
CA SER A 149 -1.12 -10.88 -11.58
C SER A 149 0.01 -10.43 -10.62
N LYS A 150 0.55 -9.23 -10.89
CA LYS A 150 1.15 -8.30 -9.90
C LYS A 150 0.09 -7.64 -8.98
N GLN A 151 -0.79 -8.38 -8.32
CA GLN A 151 -1.80 -7.77 -7.43
C GLN A 151 -1.49 -8.09 -5.96
N LYS A 152 -1.54 -7.07 -5.08
CA LYS A 152 -1.71 -7.29 -3.64
C LYS A 152 -2.94 -8.20 -3.51
N PRO A 153 -2.87 -9.33 -2.77
CA PRO A 153 -4.02 -10.22 -2.67
C PRO A 153 -5.22 -9.42 -2.18
N LYS A 154 -6.41 -9.68 -2.72
CA LYS A 154 -7.62 -9.12 -2.10
C LYS A 154 -7.66 -9.66 -0.67
N VAL A 155 -7.91 -8.76 0.28
CA VAL A 155 -8.15 -9.11 1.68
C VAL A 155 -9.46 -8.49 2.09
N ASP A 156 -10.39 -9.32 2.53
CA ASP A 156 -11.55 -8.89 3.31
C ASP A 156 -11.32 -9.31 4.76
N TRP A 157 -11.92 -8.62 5.71
CA TRP A 157 -11.89 -8.99 7.12
C TRP A 157 -13.23 -8.69 7.79
N TYR A 158 -13.53 -9.39 8.88
CA TYR A 158 -14.74 -9.22 9.67
C TYR A 158 -14.40 -9.21 11.15
N ASP A 159 -14.90 -8.20 11.87
CA ASP A 159 -14.69 -8.03 13.29
C ASP A 159 -15.81 -8.71 14.10
N SER A 160 -15.45 -9.34 15.22
CA SER A 160 -16.37 -9.87 16.23
C SER A 160 -15.85 -9.50 17.63
N LYS A 161 -16.66 -9.74 18.68
CA LYS A 161 -16.32 -9.27 20.04
C LYS A 161 -14.94 -9.75 20.52
N ASP A 162 -14.62 -11.00 20.24
CA ASP A 162 -13.47 -11.76 20.75
C ASP A 162 -12.49 -12.20 19.64
N MET A 163 -12.82 -12.01 18.36
CA MET A 163 -12.08 -12.57 17.24
C MET A 163 -12.15 -11.67 15.99
N VAL A 164 -11.09 -11.68 15.19
CA VAL A 164 -11.02 -11.06 13.85
C VAL A 164 -10.83 -12.16 12.80
N ASN A 165 -11.73 -12.22 11.83
CA ASN A 165 -11.63 -13.17 10.72
C ASN A 165 -11.04 -12.48 9.49
N VAL A 166 -9.90 -12.94 8.98
CA VAL A 166 -9.23 -12.35 7.81
C VAL A 166 -9.25 -13.33 6.64
N SER A 167 -9.85 -12.93 5.53
CA SER A 167 -9.93 -13.70 4.28
C SER A 167 -8.94 -13.17 3.24
N ILE A 168 -7.84 -13.89 3.02
CA ILE A 168 -6.82 -13.58 2.01
C ILE A 168 -7.12 -14.40 0.76
N TYR A 169 -7.56 -13.76 -0.33
CA TYR A 169 -7.99 -14.46 -1.55
C TYR A 169 -6.79 -14.84 -2.43
N VAL A 170 -6.31 -16.08 -2.26
CA VAL A 170 -5.28 -16.69 -3.10
C VAL A 170 -5.70 -18.11 -3.49
N LYS A 171 -5.46 -18.49 -4.74
CA LYS A 171 -5.78 -19.81 -5.29
C LYS A 171 -4.58 -20.75 -5.20
N ASN A 172 -4.85 -22.06 -5.19
CA ASN A 172 -3.83 -23.12 -5.33
C ASN A 172 -2.74 -23.11 -4.23
N ILE A 173 -3.15 -22.88 -2.97
CA ILE A 173 -2.28 -22.90 -1.79
C ILE A 173 -1.87 -24.36 -1.47
N PRO A 174 -0.59 -24.76 -1.57
CA PRO A 174 -0.19 -26.14 -1.28
C PRO A 174 0.02 -26.32 0.23
N PRO A 175 -0.79 -27.16 0.92
CA PRO A 175 -0.79 -27.24 2.38
C PRO A 175 0.54 -27.77 2.95
N THR A 176 1.33 -28.50 2.14
CA THR A 176 2.65 -29.01 2.51
C THR A 176 3.74 -27.94 2.62
N THR A 177 3.51 -26.75 2.06
CA THR A 177 4.49 -25.64 2.05
C THR A 177 4.00 -24.41 2.80
N LEU A 178 2.75 -24.42 3.27
CA LEU A 178 2.13 -23.32 3.98
C LEU A 178 2.68 -23.19 5.40
N LYS A 179 3.15 -21.99 5.72
CA LYS A 179 3.51 -21.53 7.06
C LYS A 179 2.69 -20.29 7.37
N VAL A 180 2.08 -20.29 8.55
CA VAL A 180 1.36 -19.15 9.11
C VAL A 180 1.93 -18.93 10.50
N ASP A 181 2.68 -17.85 10.66
CA ASP A 181 3.33 -17.48 11.92
C ASP A 181 2.49 -16.37 12.57
N PHE A 182 1.80 -16.69 13.66
CA PHE A 182 1.09 -15.71 14.49
C PHE A 182 2.05 -15.13 15.54
N GLN A 183 1.99 -13.82 15.73
CA GLN A 183 2.69 -13.05 16.78
C GLN A 183 1.68 -12.11 17.44
N ASP A 184 2.00 -11.60 18.63
CA ASP A 184 1.07 -10.81 19.45
C ASP A 184 0.45 -9.63 18.69
N THR A 185 1.22 -8.95 17.81
CA THR A 185 0.74 -7.81 17.00
C THR A 185 0.94 -7.99 15.50
N SER A 186 1.26 -9.18 15.00
CA SER A 186 1.45 -9.41 13.55
C SER A 186 1.16 -10.84 13.11
N VAL A 187 0.87 -11.02 11.81
CA VAL A 187 0.72 -12.34 11.19
C VAL A 187 1.46 -12.41 9.88
N ASN A 188 2.33 -13.40 9.74
CA ASN A 188 3.05 -13.70 8.50
C ASN A 188 2.50 -14.97 7.84
N VAL A 189 2.17 -14.90 6.56
CA VAL A 189 1.72 -16.02 5.72
C VAL A 189 2.73 -16.22 4.61
N SER A 190 3.35 -17.40 4.56
CA SER A 190 4.27 -17.77 3.48
C SER A 190 4.01 -19.17 2.95
N PHE A 191 4.09 -19.35 1.63
CA PHE A 191 4.00 -20.68 0.99
C PHE A 191 4.63 -20.66 -0.40
N LYS A 192 4.95 -21.84 -0.92
CA LYS A 192 5.34 -21.99 -2.33
C LYS A 192 4.11 -22.22 -3.17
N THR A 193 3.86 -21.35 -4.13
CA THR A 193 2.77 -21.53 -5.10
C THR A 193 3.04 -22.78 -5.96
N SER A 194 2.01 -23.35 -6.58
CA SER A 194 2.16 -24.47 -7.52
C SER A 194 3.11 -24.21 -8.71
N GLN A 195 3.49 -22.94 -8.94
CA GLN A 195 4.48 -22.50 -9.93
C GLN A 195 5.92 -22.39 -9.36
N ASN A 196 6.16 -22.94 -8.15
CA ASN A 196 7.43 -22.84 -7.40
C ASN A 196 7.89 -21.40 -7.10
N THR A 197 6.94 -20.46 -7.02
CA THR A 197 7.15 -19.06 -6.63
C THR A 197 6.77 -18.85 -5.17
N ASP A 198 7.62 -18.17 -4.41
CA ASP A 198 7.38 -17.90 -2.98
C ASP A 198 6.35 -16.78 -2.82
N PHE A 199 5.16 -17.12 -2.32
CA PHE A 199 4.16 -16.16 -1.86
C PHE A 199 4.47 -15.77 -0.41
N ASN A 200 4.46 -14.47 -0.11
CA ASN A 200 4.63 -13.93 1.23
C ASN A 200 3.66 -12.76 1.44
N TYR A 201 2.94 -12.76 2.56
CA TYR A 201 2.02 -11.69 2.95
C TYR A 201 2.10 -11.48 4.46
N CYS A 202 2.32 -10.24 4.89
CA CYS A 202 2.45 -9.88 6.30
C CYS A 202 1.42 -8.81 6.67
N LEU A 203 0.77 -9.00 7.82
CA LEU A 203 -0.06 -8.01 8.50
C LEU A 203 0.73 -7.54 9.73
N ASP A 204 1.33 -6.35 9.65
CA ASP A 204 2.19 -5.78 10.71
C ASP A 204 2.23 -4.25 10.60
N PRO A 205 1.86 -3.48 11.64
CA PRO A 205 1.19 -3.92 12.87
C PRO A 205 -0.31 -4.18 12.66
N LEU A 206 -0.85 -5.21 13.32
CA LEU A 206 -2.30 -5.37 13.55
C LEU A 206 -2.85 -4.20 14.38
N TYR A 207 -4.14 -3.88 14.23
CA TYR A 207 -4.80 -2.81 15.00
C TYR A 207 -4.71 -3.01 16.52
N GLY A 208 -4.90 -4.24 17.00
CA GLY A 208 -4.76 -4.62 18.41
C GLY A 208 -4.05 -5.97 18.60
N SER A 209 -3.74 -6.29 19.86
CA SER A 209 -3.10 -7.55 20.20
C SER A 209 -4.01 -8.77 20.00
N ILE A 210 -3.41 -9.88 19.59
CA ILE A 210 -4.05 -11.18 19.43
C ILE A 210 -3.39 -12.19 20.37
N VAL A 211 -4.03 -13.34 20.60
CA VAL A 211 -3.48 -14.48 21.34
C VAL A 211 -3.00 -15.51 20.33
N PRO A 212 -1.68 -15.63 20.05
CA PRO A 212 -1.18 -16.52 18.99
C PRO A 212 -1.58 -17.98 19.23
N SER A 213 -1.50 -18.44 20.48
CA SER A 213 -1.82 -19.82 20.89
C SER A 213 -3.28 -20.23 20.74
N LYS A 214 -4.20 -19.28 20.57
CA LYS A 214 -5.63 -19.52 20.31
C LYS A 214 -6.04 -19.17 18.88
N SER A 215 -5.17 -18.47 18.14
CA SER A 215 -5.41 -18.11 16.75
C SER A 215 -5.17 -19.31 15.83
N SER A 216 -5.89 -19.37 14.71
CA SER A 216 -5.83 -20.51 13.79
C SER A 216 -6.05 -20.10 12.35
N PHE A 217 -5.89 -21.03 11.41
CA PHE A 217 -6.14 -20.78 9.98
C PHE A 217 -6.82 -21.97 9.31
N LYS A 218 -7.48 -21.70 8.18
CA LYS A 218 -8.12 -22.71 7.34
C LYS A 218 -7.89 -22.41 5.86
N VAL A 219 -7.40 -23.40 5.14
CA VAL A 219 -7.14 -23.32 3.70
C VAL A 219 -8.40 -23.72 2.93
N PHE A 220 -8.81 -22.90 1.98
CA PHE A 220 -9.82 -23.21 0.98
C PHE A 220 -9.20 -23.10 -0.42
N GLY A 221 -9.83 -23.67 -1.45
CA GLY A 221 -9.28 -23.66 -2.82
C GLY A 221 -9.08 -22.26 -3.43
N THR A 222 -9.77 -21.24 -2.91
CA THR A 222 -9.76 -19.86 -3.42
C THR A 222 -9.38 -18.79 -2.40
N LYS A 223 -9.18 -19.16 -1.13
CA LYS A 223 -8.79 -18.24 -0.04
C LYS A 223 -8.12 -18.97 1.13
N LEU A 224 -7.30 -18.24 1.87
CA LEU A 224 -6.87 -18.57 3.23
C LEU A 224 -7.74 -17.77 4.20
N GLU A 225 -8.39 -18.43 5.15
CA GLU A 225 -9.00 -17.75 6.31
C GLU A 225 -8.06 -17.84 7.51
N LEU A 226 -7.88 -16.71 8.20
CA LEU A 226 -7.21 -16.60 9.49
C LEU A 226 -8.27 -16.24 10.54
N TYR A 227 -8.25 -16.92 11.68
CA TYR A 227 -9.09 -16.67 12.83
C TYR A 227 -8.19 -16.14 13.95
N LEU A 228 -8.19 -14.83 14.16
CA LEU A 228 -7.31 -14.15 15.10
C LEU A 228 -8.07 -13.88 16.40
N VAL A 229 -7.78 -14.64 17.46
CA VAL A 229 -8.43 -14.43 18.77
C VAL A 229 -7.81 -13.19 19.41
N LYS A 230 -8.62 -12.21 19.78
CA LYS A 230 -8.15 -10.96 20.39
C LYS A 230 -7.64 -11.19 21.81
N GLU A 231 -6.68 -10.38 22.25
CA GLU A 231 -6.29 -10.32 23.66
C GLU A 231 -7.30 -9.49 24.49
N THR A 232 -7.81 -8.40 23.90
CA THR A 232 -8.79 -7.49 24.50
C THR A 232 -10.10 -7.46 23.70
N GLU A 233 -11.24 -7.28 24.38
CA GLU A 233 -12.57 -7.16 23.74
C GLU A 233 -12.79 -5.77 23.10
N GLU A 234 -11.85 -5.30 22.27
CA GLU A 234 -11.94 -4.02 21.54
C GLU A 234 -12.50 -4.22 20.12
N THR A 235 -13.37 -3.32 19.66
CA THR A 235 -13.82 -3.26 18.25
C THR A 235 -12.74 -2.66 17.36
N TRP A 236 -12.27 -3.41 16.36
CA TRP A 236 -11.22 -2.94 15.47
C TRP A 236 -11.79 -1.99 14.41
N LYS A 237 -11.17 -0.82 14.22
CA LYS A 237 -11.59 0.18 13.22
C LYS A 237 -10.90 -0.01 11.86
N SER A 238 -9.77 -0.70 11.86
CA SER A 238 -8.99 -1.11 10.69
C SER A 238 -8.31 -2.44 11.00
N LEU A 239 -7.83 -3.15 9.98
CA LEU A 239 -7.08 -4.40 10.17
C LEU A 239 -5.64 -4.14 10.65
N GLU A 240 -5.01 -3.10 10.10
CA GLU A 240 -3.66 -2.64 10.44
C GLU A 240 -3.76 -1.39 11.34
N LYS A 241 -2.82 -1.21 12.29
CA LYS A 241 -2.78 -0.04 13.18
C LYS A 241 -2.29 1.17 12.39
N VAL A 242 -3.17 2.14 12.18
CA VAL A 242 -2.81 3.46 11.62
C VAL A 242 -2.37 4.35 12.78
N GLU A 243 -1.06 4.57 12.93
CA GLU A 243 -0.56 5.53 13.94
C GLU A 243 -0.84 6.96 13.48
N SER A 244 -1.88 7.56 14.06
CA SER A 244 -2.11 9.00 14.01
C SER A 244 -1.12 9.69 14.95
N ASP A 245 -0.28 10.57 14.40
CA ASP A 245 0.62 11.41 15.19
C ASP A 245 -0.19 12.31 16.15
N THR A 246 -0.17 11.95 17.44
CA THR A 246 -0.40 12.77 18.66
C THR A 246 -1.82 13.12 19.16
N ILE A 247 -1.96 12.91 20.49
CA ILE A 247 -2.87 13.53 21.50
C ILE A 247 -4.31 12.97 21.63
N ALA A 248 -4.62 12.60 22.88
CA ALA A 248 -5.94 12.23 23.40
C ALA A 248 -6.19 13.04 24.71
N PRO A 249 -7.35 12.95 25.38
CA PRO A 249 -8.73 12.71 24.90
C PRO A 249 -9.71 13.80 25.38
N GLN A 250 -10.85 14.02 24.68
CA GLN A 250 -12.08 14.50 25.31
C GLN A 250 -13.33 13.92 24.65
N GLU A 251 -14.32 13.62 25.48
CA GLU A 251 -15.68 13.23 25.08
C GLU A 251 -16.46 14.45 24.56
N THR A 252 -17.44 14.24 23.66
CA THR A 252 -18.89 14.56 23.86
C THR A 252 -19.65 14.60 22.50
N SER A 253 -20.89 14.07 22.49
CA SER A 253 -22.04 14.33 21.58
C SER A 253 -22.00 14.02 20.06
N LEU A 254 -22.82 13.01 19.71
CA LEU A 254 -23.85 12.92 18.64
C LEU A 254 -23.59 13.38 17.17
N SER A 255 -23.94 12.46 16.25
CA SER A 255 -24.31 12.66 14.82
C SER A 255 -23.19 13.19 13.89
N THR A 256 -23.13 12.83 12.60
CA THR A 256 -24.19 12.41 11.65
C THR A 256 -23.71 11.29 10.72
N LEU A 257 -24.64 10.42 10.28
CA LEU A 257 -24.40 9.36 9.30
C LEU A 257 -23.97 9.91 7.92
N GLY A 258 -22.74 9.62 7.51
CA GLY A 258 -22.26 9.84 6.13
C GLY A 258 -22.41 8.58 5.29
N TYR A 259 -23.51 8.44 4.55
CA TYR A 259 -23.73 7.33 3.61
C TYR A 259 -22.71 7.38 2.46
N PRO A 260 -22.17 6.24 1.96
CA PRO A 260 -21.20 6.26 0.87
C PRO A 260 -21.89 6.57 -0.47
N SER A 261 -21.90 7.86 -0.85
CA SER A 261 -22.29 8.28 -2.20
C SER A 261 -21.21 7.88 -3.21
N SER A 262 -21.62 7.31 -4.35
CA SER A 262 -20.74 6.74 -5.38
C SER A 262 -20.04 7.77 -6.29
N SER A 263 -20.29 9.07 -6.11
CA SER A 263 -19.76 10.12 -6.99
C SER A 263 -18.29 10.46 -6.70
N THR A 264 -17.47 10.54 -7.75
CA THR A 264 -16.03 10.84 -7.63
C THR A 264 -15.70 12.33 -7.53
N LYS A 265 -16.69 13.24 -7.61
CA LYS A 265 -16.55 14.67 -7.31
C LYS A 265 -17.16 14.98 -5.93
N ARG A 266 -16.35 15.45 -4.97
CA ARG A 266 -16.88 15.99 -3.70
C ARG A 266 -17.49 17.37 -3.92
N ILE A 267 -18.82 17.45 -3.85
CA ILE A 267 -19.55 18.71 -3.65
C ILE A 267 -19.50 19.05 -2.15
N ASN A 268 -19.18 20.31 -1.79
CA ASN A 268 -19.06 20.74 -0.40
C ASN A 268 -20.42 21.11 0.19
N TRP A 269 -21.20 20.09 0.60
CA TRP A 269 -22.54 20.28 1.15
C TRP A 269 -22.58 21.14 2.43
N SER A 270 -21.48 21.19 3.20
CA SER A 270 -21.33 22.04 4.39
C SER A 270 -21.32 23.55 4.11
N GLU A 271 -21.15 23.96 2.85
CA GLU A 271 -21.19 25.37 2.42
C GLU A 271 -22.61 25.81 1.99
N PHE A 272 -23.56 24.87 1.93
CA PHE A 272 -24.95 25.15 1.57
C PHE A 272 -25.71 25.72 2.77
N LYS A 273 -25.61 27.03 2.97
CA LYS A 273 -26.53 27.79 3.81
C LYS A 273 -27.89 27.86 3.11
N VAL A 274 -28.85 27.04 3.56
CA VAL A 274 -30.26 27.41 3.44
C VAL A 274 -30.44 28.61 4.33
N ASP A 275 -30.99 29.69 3.78
CA ASP A 275 -31.41 30.84 4.56
C ASP A 275 -32.78 30.46 5.14
N ASP A 276 -32.80 30.01 6.41
CA ASP A 276 -34.04 29.72 7.15
C ASP A 276 -34.74 31.02 7.57
N GLY A 277 -34.93 31.90 6.58
CA GLY A 277 -35.59 33.19 6.68
C GLY A 277 -37.08 33.07 6.37
N GLU A 278 -37.85 32.85 7.44
CA GLU A 278 -39.31 33.01 7.53
C GLU A 278 -40.20 32.02 6.74
N GLU A 279 -41.45 31.98 7.17
CA GLU A 279 -42.51 31.02 6.86
C GLU A 279 -42.88 30.95 5.35
N ASP A 280 -42.82 29.76 4.75
CA ASP A 280 -44.05 29.11 4.23
C ASP A 280 -43.86 27.58 4.02
N SER A 281 -44.95 26.86 4.19
CA SER A 281 -45.18 25.43 4.02
C SER A 281 -45.14 24.92 2.56
N SER A 282 -44.34 25.54 1.69
CA SER A 282 -44.24 25.17 0.27
C SER A 282 -42.84 25.40 -0.31
N GLN A 283 -41.83 24.71 0.22
CA GLN A 283 -40.53 24.60 -0.46
C GLN A 283 -40.68 23.78 -1.75
N ASP A 284 -40.95 24.48 -2.86
CA ASP A 284 -41.03 23.94 -4.21
C ASP A 284 -39.78 23.10 -4.55
N PRO A 285 -39.90 21.76 -4.74
CA PRO A 285 -38.76 20.92 -5.10
C PRO A 285 -38.06 21.40 -6.37
N ASP A 286 -38.79 22.03 -7.31
CA ASP A 286 -38.20 22.55 -8.53
C ASP A 286 -37.26 23.72 -8.25
N ALA A 287 -37.46 24.50 -7.18
CA ALA A 287 -36.54 25.57 -6.78
C ALA A 287 -35.16 25.00 -6.35
N PHE A 288 -35.16 23.86 -5.65
CA PHE A 288 -33.94 23.13 -5.31
C PHE A 288 -33.22 22.62 -6.57
N PHE A 289 -33.94 21.98 -7.50
CA PHE A 289 -33.33 21.49 -8.75
C PHE A 289 -32.84 22.63 -9.66
N LYS A 290 -33.57 23.75 -9.76
CA LYS A 290 -33.14 24.94 -10.51
C LYS A 290 -31.81 25.48 -9.98
N LYS A 291 -31.68 25.68 -8.67
CA LYS A 291 -30.46 26.19 -8.03
C LYS A 291 -29.27 25.22 -8.16
N LEU A 292 -29.51 23.91 -8.02
CA LEU A 292 -28.49 22.87 -8.22
C LEU A 292 -28.04 22.81 -9.70
N TYR A 293 -28.97 22.97 -10.64
CA TYR A 293 -28.65 22.99 -12.06
C TYR A 293 -27.91 24.26 -12.46
N GLU A 294 -28.30 25.45 -12.00
CA GLU A 294 -27.72 26.73 -12.43
C GLU A 294 -26.19 26.78 -12.25
N GLY A 295 -25.70 26.46 -11.04
CA GLY A 295 -24.28 26.47 -10.67
C GLY A 295 -23.45 25.28 -11.16
N ALA A 296 -24.04 24.28 -11.81
CA ALA A 296 -23.35 23.06 -12.22
C ALA A 296 -22.54 23.21 -13.53
N ASP A 297 -21.47 22.43 -13.68
CA ASP A 297 -20.73 22.29 -14.94
C ASP A 297 -21.52 21.48 -15.99
N GLU A 298 -21.21 21.65 -17.29
CA GLU A 298 -22.01 21.06 -18.38
C GLU A 298 -22.20 19.55 -18.28
N ASP A 299 -21.16 18.79 -17.89
CA ASP A 299 -21.28 17.34 -17.74
C ASP A 299 -22.22 16.98 -16.57
N THR A 300 -22.14 17.69 -15.46
CA THR A 300 -23.07 17.54 -14.32
C THR A 300 -24.51 17.88 -14.72
N LYS A 301 -24.71 18.97 -15.48
CA LYS A 301 -26.02 19.35 -16.06
C LYS A 301 -26.59 18.24 -16.97
N ARG A 302 -25.77 17.67 -17.84
CA ARG A 302 -26.14 16.56 -18.74
C ARG A 302 -26.47 15.28 -17.96
N ALA A 303 -25.72 14.96 -16.91
CA ALA A 303 -25.98 13.82 -16.03
C ALA A 303 -27.32 13.97 -15.30
N MET A 304 -27.58 15.15 -14.71
CA MET A 304 -28.84 15.47 -14.05
C MET A 304 -30.03 15.36 -15.00
N MET A 305 -29.94 15.98 -16.18
CA MET A 305 -31.03 15.96 -17.17
C MET A 305 -31.30 14.54 -17.71
N LYS A 306 -30.24 13.77 -18.03
CA LYS A 306 -30.39 12.41 -18.54
C LYS A 306 -30.95 11.47 -17.46
N SER A 307 -30.44 11.53 -16.23
CA SER A 307 -30.90 10.70 -15.11
C SER A 307 -32.36 10.99 -14.75
N TYR A 308 -32.75 12.26 -14.65
CA TYR A 308 -34.14 12.67 -14.43
C TYR A 308 -35.08 12.18 -15.54
N LEU A 309 -34.70 12.34 -16.82
CA LEU A 309 -35.53 11.91 -17.95
C LEU A 309 -35.67 10.39 -18.04
N GLU A 310 -34.58 9.63 -17.83
CA GLU A 310 -34.61 8.16 -17.94
C GLU A 310 -35.30 7.48 -16.75
N SER A 311 -35.24 8.09 -15.57
CA SER A 311 -35.90 7.62 -14.35
C SER A 311 -37.33 8.15 -14.16
N ASN A 312 -37.91 8.85 -15.15
CA ASN A 312 -39.21 9.54 -14.99
C ASN A 312 -39.29 10.42 -13.73
N GLY A 313 -38.19 11.08 -13.37
CA GLY A 313 -38.08 11.98 -12.22
C GLY A 313 -37.84 11.31 -10.87
N THR A 314 -37.71 9.98 -10.78
CA THR A 314 -37.49 9.30 -9.49
C THR A 314 -36.03 9.26 -9.03
N SER A 315 -35.07 9.56 -9.91
CA SER A 315 -33.65 9.41 -9.59
C SER A 315 -32.78 10.44 -10.30
N LEU A 316 -31.99 11.17 -9.50
CA LEU A 316 -31.05 12.19 -9.98
C LEU A 316 -29.60 11.71 -9.73
N SER A 317 -28.75 11.76 -10.75
CA SER A 317 -27.31 11.55 -10.64
C SER A 317 -26.53 12.70 -11.26
N THR A 318 -25.39 13.03 -10.66
CA THR A 318 -24.49 14.11 -11.06
C THR A 318 -23.23 13.62 -11.80
N ASP A 319 -23.02 12.29 -11.92
CA ASP A 319 -21.83 11.74 -12.59
C ASP A 319 -22.14 11.32 -14.05
N TRP A 320 -21.67 12.14 -14.99
CA TRP A 320 -21.84 11.89 -16.43
C TRP A 320 -21.15 10.60 -16.90
N LYS A 321 -20.06 10.14 -16.25
CA LYS A 321 -19.36 8.93 -16.69
C LYS A 321 -20.18 7.67 -16.45
N GLU A 322 -20.97 7.66 -15.37
CA GLU A 322 -21.89 6.57 -15.06
C GLU A 322 -23.15 6.65 -15.94
N VAL A 323 -23.82 7.81 -15.92
CA VAL A 323 -25.10 8.03 -16.60
C VAL A 323 -24.96 8.02 -18.12
N SER A 324 -23.80 8.32 -18.72
CA SER A 324 -23.60 8.18 -20.17
C SER A 324 -23.54 6.72 -20.62
N GLN A 325 -23.02 5.81 -19.81
CA GLN A 325 -22.74 4.42 -20.18
C GLN A 325 -23.91 3.46 -19.92
N LYS A 326 -24.81 3.80 -19.00
CA LYS A 326 -25.95 2.96 -18.60
C LYS A 326 -27.24 3.77 -18.58
N LYS A 327 -28.37 3.10 -18.76
CA LYS A 327 -29.68 3.71 -18.53
C LYS A 327 -29.95 3.80 -17.03
N VAL A 328 -30.44 4.93 -16.55
CA VAL A 328 -30.85 5.08 -15.14
C VAL A 328 -32.17 4.34 -14.91
N GLU A 329 -32.23 3.53 -13.84
CA GLU A 329 -33.42 2.77 -13.48
C GLU A 329 -34.45 3.67 -12.76
N ILE A 330 -35.72 3.33 -12.90
CA ILE A 330 -36.82 4.03 -12.22
C ILE A 330 -36.97 3.39 -10.83
N ALA A 331 -36.70 4.16 -9.78
CA ALA A 331 -36.78 3.76 -8.38
C ALA A 331 -37.89 4.57 -7.68
N PRO A 332 -39.17 4.17 -7.78
CA PRO A 332 -40.28 4.90 -7.18
C PRO A 332 -40.20 4.85 -5.64
N PRO A 333 -40.79 5.84 -4.92
CA PRO A 333 -40.88 5.79 -3.47
C PRO A 333 -41.65 4.57 -2.96
N ASP A 334 -41.27 4.06 -1.78
CA ASP A 334 -41.92 2.91 -1.15
C ASP A 334 -43.44 3.11 -1.02
N GLY A 335 -44.20 2.17 -1.57
CA GLY A 335 -45.67 2.20 -1.61
C GLY A 335 -46.30 2.74 -2.89
N VAL A 336 -45.52 3.13 -3.91
CA VAL A 336 -46.04 3.61 -5.21
C VAL A 336 -45.66 2.64 -6.34
N ASP A 337 -46.61 1.81 -6.78
CA ASP A 337 -46.41 0.90 -7.92
C ASP A 337 -46.40 1.64 -9.27
N LEU A 338 -45.35 1.41 -10.07
CA LEU A 338 -45.24 1.95 -11.43
C LEU A 338 -46.26 1.30 -12.38
N LYS A 339 -47.41 1.97 -12.55
CA LYS A 339 -48.39 1.60 -13.57
C LYS A 339 -47.86 1.93 -14.97
N LYS A 340 -47.34 0.91 -15.66
CA LYS A 340 -47.08 0.97 -17.11
C LYS A 340 -48.43 1.09 -17.82
N TRP A 341 -48.59 2.16 -18.58
CA TRP A 341 -49.75 2.47 -19.42
C TRP A 341 -49.43 2.27 -20.90
#